data_AF-A0A6P4AN93-F1
#
_entry.id   AF-A0A6P4AN93-F1
#
_cell.length_a   1.000
_cell.length_b   1.000
_cell.length_c   1.000
_cell.angle_alpha   90.00
_cell.angle_beta   90.00
_cell.angle_gamma   90.00
#
_symmetry.space_group_name_H-M   'P 1'
#
loop_
_entity.id
_entity.type
_entity.pdbx_description
1 polymer ?
#
loop_
_entity_poly.entity_id
_entity_poly.type
_entity_poly.pdbx_seq_one_letter_code
_entity_poly.pdbx_strand_id
1 'polypeptide(L)'
;MKNPPAAVDAYRRAVDINPCDYRAWYGLGQAYEMMGMPFYALHYFKKSVFLQPNDSRLWIAMAHCYETEQLSMLEEAVKCYKRAVNCNDREAIALHQLAKLHCELGQLEEAAFYYKKDLERMETEEREGPNMVEALLFLAQYYRGQKRFEDAEVYCTRLLDYTGPEKETAKNILRGMRLGQSSFPSMDVEHFPP
;
A
#
# COMPACT_ATOMS: atom_id res chain seq x y z
N MET A 1 21.59 -20.52 -2.40
CA MET A 1 22.29 -19.82 -3.49
C MET A 1 21.27 -19.43 -4.54
N LYS A 2 21.12 -18.14 -4.85
CA LYS A 2 20.30 -17.67 -5.98
C LYS A 2 21.18 -17.76 -7.23
N ASN A 3 20.85 -18.66 -8.17
CA ASN A 3 21.56 -18.78 -9.46
C ASN A 3 20.61 -18.35 -10.59
N PRO A 4 20.46 -17.02 -10.82
CA PRO A 4 19.48 -16.52 -11.77
C PRO A 4 19.71 -17.00 -13.22
N PRO A 5 20.95 -17.12 -13.75
CA PRO A 5 21.18 -17.66 -15.09
C PRO A 5 20.64 -19.09 -15.28
N ALA A 6 20.91 -19.99 -14.32
CA ALA A 6 20.40 -21.35 -14.39
C ALA A 6 18.86 -21.42 -14.31
N ALA A 7 18.24 -20.49 -13.58
CA ALA A 7 16.79 -20.38 -13.52
C ALA A 7 16.20 -19.93 -14.87
N VAL A 8 16.83 -18.97 -15.55
CA VAL A 8 16.40 -18.54 -16.90
C VAL A 8 16.43 -19.72 -17.88
N ASP A 9 17.51 -20.51 -17.91
CA ASP A 9 17.62 -21.66 -18.81
C ASP A 9 16.59 -22.76 -18.51
N ALA A 10 16.27 -22.97 -17.22
CA ALA A 10 15.23 -23.91 -16.82
C ALA A 10 13.84 -23.44 -17.26
N TYR A 11 13.49 -22.17 -17.00
CA TYR A 11 12.18 -21.64 -17.37
C TYR A 11 12.01 -21.44 -18.87
N ARG A 12 13.07 -21.14 -19.63
CA ARG A 12 13.01 -21.11 -21.10
C ARG A 12 12.63 -22.48 -21.66
N ARG A 13 13.28 -23.55 -21.21
CA ARG A 13 12.90 -24.91 -21.59
C ARG A 13 11.46 -25.25 -21.20
N ALA A 14 10.99 -24.79 -20.05
CA ALA A 14 9.61 -24.99 -19.62
C ALA A 14 8.61 -24.27 -20.55
N VAL A 15 8.92 -23.06 -20.98
CA VAL A 15 8.12 -22.30 -21.97
C VAL A 15 8.16 -22.98 -23.34
N ASP A 16 9.31 -23.51 -23.78
CA ASP A 16 9.43 -24.22 -25.05
C ASP A 16 8.60 -25.52 -25.08
N ILE A 17 8.53 -26.21 -23.94
CA ILE A 17 7.71 -27.43 -23.78
C ILE A 17 6.21 -27.08 -23.70
N ASN A 18 5.86 -26.05 -22.92
CA ASN A 18 4.47 -25.61 -22.76
C ASN A 18 4.36 -24.08 -22.74
N PRO A 19 4.09 -23.45 -23.90
CA PRO A 19 3.94 -22.00 -24.00
C PRO A 19 2.73 -21.44 -23.24
N CYS A 20 1.78 -22.28 -22.84
CA CYS A 20 0.58 -21.88 -22.10
C CYS A 20 0.76 -21.96 -20.57
N ASP A 21 1.91 -22.44 -20.06
CA ASP A 21 2.15 -22.44 -18.60
C ASP A 21 2.56 -21.04 -18.12
N TYR A 22 1.60 -20.30 -17.57
CA TYR A 22 1.82 -18.96 -17.04
C TYR A 22 2.91 -18.92 -15.94
N ARG A 23 3.14 -20.02 -15.21
CA ARG A 23 4.12 -20.09 -14.12
C ARG A 23 5.54 -20.07 -14.64
N ALA A 24 5.79 -20.66 -15.82
CA ALA A 24 7.09 -20.62 -16.46
C ALA A 24 7.42 -19.19 -16.92
N TRP A 25 6.43 -18.49 -17.50
CA TRP A 25 6.55 -17.06 -17.84
C TRP A 25 6.75 -16.18 -16.61
N TYR A 26 6.01 -16.44 -15.53
CA TYR A 26 6.19 -15.75 -14.26
C TYR A 26 7.58 -15.98 -13.67
N GLY A 27 8.07 -17.22 -13.69
CA GLY A 27 9.41 -17.59 -13.25
C GLY A 27 10.53 -16.91 -14.05
N LEU A 28 10.36 -16.75 -15.36
CA LEU A 28 11.26 -15.93 -16.18
C LEU A 28 11.24 -14.48 -15.72
N GLY A 29 10.07 -13.90 -15.51
CA GLY A 29 9.93 -12.53 -15.01
C GLY A 29 10.69 -12.32 -13.70
N GLN A 30 10.49 -13.21 -12.72
CA GLN A 30 11.21 -13.17 -11.44
C GLN A 30 12.72 -13.34 -11.59
N ALA A 31 13.17 -14.20 -12.49
CA ALA A 31 14.60 -14.40 -12.74
C ALA A 31 15.25 -13.13 -13.33
N TYR A 32 14.58 -12.45 -14.25
CA TYR A 32 15.06 -11.18 -14.83
C TYR A 32 14.96 -10.01 -13.84
N GLU A 33 13.92 -9.97 -13.00
CA GLU A 33 13.81 -9.03 -11.89
C GLU A 33 15.00 -9.16 -10.94
N MET A 34 15.35 -10.39 -10.55
CA MET A 34 16.53 -10.67 -9.71
C MET A 34 17.87 -10.30 -10.36
N MET A 35 17.92 -10.20 -11.68
CA MET A 35 19.09 -9.72 -12.43
C MET A 35 19.13 -8.18 -12.57
N GLY A 36 18.14 -7.46 -12.02
CA GLY A 36 18.04 -6.00 -12.19
C GLY A 36 17.67 -5.58 -13.61
N MET A 37 16.95 -6.44 -14.35
CA MET A 37 16.55 -6.22 -15.73
C MET A 37 15.02 -6.02 -15.86
N PRO A 38 14.48 -4.87 -15.40
CA PRO A 38 13.03 -4.68 -15.25
C PRO A 38 12.27 -4.68 -16.59
N PHE A 39 12.88 -4.21 -17.69
CA PHE A 39 12.26 -4.27 -19.02
C PHE A 39 12.00 -5.71 -19.50
N TYR A 40 12.96 -6.61 -19.27
CA TYR A 40 12.81 -8.02 -19.60
C TYR A 40 11.81 -8.69 -18.66
N ALA A 41 11.89 -8.40 -17.36
CA ALA A 41 10.93 -8.90 -16.39
C ALA A 41 9.50 -8.53 -16.76
N LEU A 42 9.26 -7.26 -17.11
CA LEU A 42 7.97 -6.75 -17.53
C LEU A 42 7.45 -7.45 -18.79
N HIS A 43 8.30 -7.76 -19.78
CA HIS A 43 7.89 -8.51 -20.96
C HIS A 43 7.31 -9.88 -20.58
N TYR A 44 7.99 -10.62 -19.70
CA TYR A 44 7.56 -11.95 -19.28
C TYR A 44 6.37 -11.91 -18.32
N PHE A 45 6.28 -10.92 -17.44
CA PHE A 45 5.10 -10.71 -16.58
C PHE A 45 3.87 -10.34 -17.40
N LYS A 46 3.99 -9.55 -18.47
CA LYS A 46 2.86 -9.30 -19.39
C LYS A 46 2.35 -10.59 -20.03
N LYS A 47 3.24 -11.53 -20.37
CA LYS A 47 2.85 -12.85 -20.90
C LYS A 47 2.16 -13.71 -19.84
N SER A 48 2.65 -13.75 -18.61
CA SER A 48 2.02 -14.52 -17.53
C SER A 48 0.62 -13.99 -17.20
N VAL A 49 0.48 -12.65 -17.09
CA VAL A 49 -0.80 -11.99 -16.83
C VAL A 49 -1.80 -12.21 -17.97
N PHE A 50 -1.33 -12.22 -19.23
CA PHE A 50 -2.20 -12.53 -20.38
C PHE A 50 -2.78 -13.95 -20.30
N LEU A 51 -1.97 -14.92 -19.86
CA LEU A 51 -2.40 -16.32 -19.73
C LEU A 51 -3.28 -16.55 -18.51
N GLN A 52 -3.04 -15.83 -17.41
CA GLN A 52 -3.81 -15.97 -16.16
C GLN A 52 -4.19 -14.58 -15.60
N PRO A 53 -5.20 -13.92 -16.17
CA PRO A 53 -5.54 -12.53 -15.82
C PRO A 53 -6.22 -12.38 -14.45
N ASN A 54 -6.60 -13.48 -13.80
CA ASN A 54 -7.28 -13.50 -12.51
C ASN A 54 -6.36 -13.83 -11.33
N ASP A 55 -5.05 -13.99 -11.54
CA ASP A 55 -4.08 -14.22 -10.46
C ASP A 55 -3.47 -12.89 -10.00
N SER A 56 -3.84 -12.44 -8.81
CA SER A 56 -3.40 -11.16 -8.24
C SER A 56 -1.87 -11.05 -8.14
N ARG A 57 -1.16 -12.16 -7.89
CA ARG A 57 0.29 -12.18 -7.69
C ARG A 57 1.05 -11.76 -8.94
N LEU A 58 0.50 -12.07 -10.11
CA LEU A 58 1.11 -11.69 -11.40
C LEU A 58 0.99 -10.19 -11.63
N TRP A 59 -0.16 -9.61 -11.28
CA TRP A 59 -0.39 -8.17 -11.34
C TRP A 59 0.49 -7.41 -10.33
N ILE A 60 0.65 -7.93 -9.12
CA ILE A 60 1.55 -7.36 -8.08
C ILE A 60 2.99 -7.36 -8.58
N ALA A 61 3.49 -8.48 -9.10
CA ALA A 61 4.86 -8.54 -9.62
C ALA A 61 5.09 -7.60 -10.81
N MET A 62 4.08 -7.45 -11.67
CA MET A 62 4.13 -6.47 -12.75
C MET A 62 4.14 -5.02 -12.22
N ALA A 63 3.38 -4.73 -11.15
CA ALA A 63 3.37 -3.42 -10.50
C ALA A 63 4.75 -3.09 -9.88
N HIS A 64 5.35 -4.02 -9.13
CA HIS A 64 6.70 -3.86 -8.58
C HIS A 64 7.74 -3.55 -9.66
N CYS A 65 7.62 -4.17 -10.85
CA CYS A 65 8.48 -3.82 -11.97
C CYS A 65 8.29 -2.37 -12.41
N TYR A 66 7.05 -1.89 -12.53
CA TYR A 66 6.77 -0.52 -12.93
C TYR A 66 7.27 0.53 -11.92
N GLU A 67 7.34 0.17 -10.64
CA GLU A 67 7.87 1.02 -9.56
C GLU A 67 9.39 1.10 -9.51
N THR A 68 10.13 0.24 -10.24
CA THR A 68 11.58 0.30 -10.17
C THR A 68 12.09 1.63 -10.71
N GLU A 69 13.17 2.15 -10.13
CA GLU A 69 13.74 3.46 -10.50
C GLU A 69 14.05 3.57 -12.00
N GLN A 70 14.36 2.46 -12.68
CA GLN A 70 14.63 2.46 -14.11
C GLN A 70 13.37 2.67 -14.98
N LEU A 71 12.19 2.25 -14.50
CA LEU A 71 10.93 2.42 -15.21
C LEU A 71 10.18 3.65 -14.70
N SER A 72 10.05 3.80 -13.37
CA SER A 72 9.37 4.92 -12.72
C SER A 72 7.99 5.23 -13.33
N MET A 73 7.26 4.17 -13.72
CA MET A 73 5.95 4.28 -14.36
C MET A 73 4.85 4.07 -13.31
N LEU A 74 4.78 4.98 -12.34
CA LEU A 74 3.92 4.84 -11.16
C LEU A 74 2.43 4.74 -11.52
N GLU A 75 1.95 5.43 -12.56
CA GLU A 75 0.55 5.32 -12.98
C GLU A 75 0.20 3.93 -13.53
N GLU A 76 1.14 3.26 -14.20
CA GLU A 76 0.94 1.89 -14.66
C GLU A 76 0.99 0.89 -13.50
N ALA A 77 1.83 1.13 -12.50
CA ALA A 77 1.84 0.37 -11.25
C ALA A 77 0.48 0.49 -10.53
N VAL A 78 -0.10 1.70 -10.42
CA VAL A 78 -1.45 1.90 -9.86
C VAL A 78 -2.50 1.06 -10.60
N LYS A 79 -2.47 1.04 -11.93
CA LYS A 79 -3.41 0.22 -12.73
C LYS A 79 -3.25 -1.27 -12.43
N CYS A 80 -2.02 -1.74 -12.31
CA CYS A 80 -1.71 -3.13 -12.00
C CYS A 80 -2.21 -3.53 -10.60
N TYR A 81 -1.94 -2.72 -9.58
CA TYR A 81 -2.44 -3.02 -8.24
C TYR A 81 -3.96 -2.93 -8.13
N LYS A 82 -4.61 -1.96 -8.78
CA LYS A 82 -6.08 -1.91 -8.85
C LYS A 82 -6.64 -3.20 -9.43
N ARG A 83 -5.97 -3.74 -10.46
CA ARG A 83 -6.33 -5.03 -11.03
C ARG A 83 -6.09 -6.19 -10.05
N ALA A 84 -4.97 -6.20 -9.34
CA ALA A 84 -4.68 -7.20 -8.32
C ALA A 84 -5.74 -7.24 -7.19
N VAL A 85 -6.18 -6.07 -6.72
CA VAL A 85 -7.27 -5.96 -5.72
C VAL A 85 -8.57 -6.59 -6.25
N ASN A 86 -8.91 -6.36 -7.53
CA ASN A 86 -10.09 -6.94 -8.16
C ASN A 86 -9.96 -8.46 -8.41
N CYS A 87 -8.75 -9.00 -8.43
CA CYS A 87 -8.45 -10.42 -8.63
C CYS A 87 -8.36 -11.21 -7.31
N ASN A 88 -8.94 -10.69 -6.22
CA ASN A 88 -8.92 -11.29 -4.89
C ASN A 88 -7.50 -11.54 -4.36
N ASP A 89 -6.77 -10.45 -4.13
CA ASP A 89 -5.44 -10.48 -3.54
C ASP A 89 -5.45 -11.04 -2.11
N ARG A 90 -5.21 -12.34 -1.95
CA ARG A 90 -5.24 -13.03 -0.64
C ARG A 90 -4.24 -12.52 0.38
N GLU A 91 -3.12 -11.97 -0.08
CA GLU A 91 -2.02 -11.54 0.79
C GLU A 91 -2.21 -10.10 1.29
N ALA A 92 -3.23 -9.39 0.81
CA ALA A 92 -3.51 -7.98 1.16
C ALA A 92 -2.34 -7.03 0.87
N ILE A 93 -1.49 -7.38 -0.09
CA ILE A 93 -0.35 -6.57 -0.50
C ILE A 93 -0.81 -5.39 -1.36
N ALA A 94 -1.75 -5.62 -2.28
CA ALA A 94 -2.11 -4.67 -3.32
C ALA A 94 -2.82 -3.42 -2.79
N LEU A 95 -3.63 -3.53 -1.73
CA LEU A 95 -4.31 -2.38 -1.10
C LEU A 95 -3.30 -1.47 -0.41
N HIS A 96 -2.41 -2.07 0.38
CA HIS A 96 -1.36 -1.34 1.07
C HIS A 96 -0.43 -0.63 0.08
N GLN A 97 0.03 -1.32 -0.96
CA GLN A 97 0.90 -0.72 -1.97
C GLN A 97 0.20 0.38 -2.78
N LEU A 98 -1.10 0.24 -3.10
CA LEU A 98 -1.86 1.33 -3.71
C LEU A 98 -1.85 2.58 -2.84
N ALA A 99 -2.06 2.42 -1.53
CA ALA A 99 -2.10 3.55 -0.62
C ALA A 99 -0.75 4.27 -0.58
N LYS A 100 0.37 3.53 -0.46
CA LYS A 100 1.74 4.08 -0.51
C LYS A 100 2.01 4.81 -1.82
N LEU A 101 1.68 4.17 -2.94
CA LEU A 101 1.92 4.74 -4.27
C LEU A 101 1.11 6.02 -4.51
N HIS A 102 -0.12 6.08 -4.00
CA HIS A 102 -0.92 7.32 -4.01
C HIS A 102 -0.31 8.41 -3.12
N CYS A 103 0.33 8.07 -1.99
CA CYS A 103 1.10 9.05 -1.21
C CYS A 103 2.27 9.63 -2.01
N GLU A 104 3.03 8.77 -2.70
CA GLU A 104 4.17 9.18 -3.52
C GLU A 104 3.75 10.09 -4.68
N LEU A 105 2.58 9.82 -5.26
CA LEU A 105 1.96 10.67 -6.28
C LEU A 105 1.32 11.95 -5.73
N GLY A 106 1.34 12.18 -4.42
CA GLY A 106 0.71 13.34 -3.75
C GLY A 106 -0.82 13.30 -3.72
N GLN A 107 -1.42 12.17 -4.08
CA GLN A 107 -2.87 11.93 -4.14
C GLN A 107 -3.37 11.47 -2.77
N LEU A 108 -3.35 12.39 -1.81
CA LEU A 108 -3.57 12.08 -0.39
C LEU A 108 -4.99 11.59 -0.08
N GLU A 109 -6.00 12.03 -0.84
CA GLU A 109 -7.38 11.58 -0.65
C GLU A 109 -7.55 10.13 -1.06
N GLU A 110 -7.02 9.75 -2.22
CA GLU A 110 -6.98 8.37 -2.70
C GLU A 110 -6.15 7.49 -1.78
N ALA A 111 -5.00 7.98 -1.30
CA ALA A 111 -4.19 7.26 -0.32
C ALA A 111 -4.97 6.98 0.97
N ALA A 112 -5.68 7.97 1.52
CA ALA A 112 -6.52 7.80 2.70
C ALA A 112 -7.65 6.79 2.45
N PHE A 113 -8.27 6.83 1.27
CA PHE A 113 -9.28 5.85 0.87
C PHE A 113 -8.74 4.42 0.87
N TYR A 114 -7.57 4.18 0.24
CA TYR A 114 -6.98 2.84 0.18
C TYR A 114 -6.45 2.37 1.53
N TYR A 115 -5.83 3.24 2.34
CA TYR A 115 -5.40 2.88 3.70
C TYR A 115 -6.58 2.52 4.60
N LYS A 116 -7.69 3.24 4.50
CA LYS A 116 -8.91 2.89 5.25
C LYS A 116 -9.43 1.52 4.84
N LYS A 117 -9.49 1.24 3.54
CA LYS A 117 -9.93 -0.06 3.02
C LYS A 117 -8.98 -1.20 3.41
N ASP A 118 -7.68 -0.95 3.41
CA ASP A 118 -6.64 -1.89 3.87
C ASP A 118 -6.81 -2.21 5.36
N LEU A 119 -7.06 -1.18 6.17
CA LEU A 119 -7.31 -1.29 7.60
C LEU A 119 -8.58 -2.09 7.92
N GLU A 120 -9.70 -1.78 7.27
CA GLU A 120 -10.97 -2.52 7.40
C GLU A 120 -10.81 -4.01 7.06
N ARG A 121 -9.99 -4.29 6.04
CA ARG A 121 -9.67 -5.66 5.63
C ARG A 121 -8.82 -6.37 6.69
N MET A 122 -7.76 -5.73 7.18
CA MET A 122 -6.91 -6.30 8.24
C MET A 122 -7.71 -6.61 9.51
N GLU A 123 -8.65 -5.73 9.89
CA GLU A 123 -9.57 -5.96 11.00
C GLU A 123 -10.48 -7.16 10.78
N THR A 124 -11.06 -7.28 9.58
CA THR A 124 -11.93 -8.41 9.22
C THR A 124 -11.16 -9.74 9.22
N GLU A 125 -9.88 -9.71 8.86
CA GLU A 125 -8.99 -10.87 8.85
C GLU A 125 -8.29 -11.13 10.20
N GLU A 126 -8.56 -10.30 11.23
CA GLU A 126 -7.87 -10.31 12.54
C GLU A 126 -6.34 -10.31 12.41
N ARG A 127 -5.82 -9.61 11.39
CA ARG A 127 -4.39 -9.51 11.11
C ARG A 127 -3.81 -8.24 11.70
N GLU A 128 -2.92 -8.40 12.66
CA GLU A 128 -2.11 -7.31 13.18
C GLU A 128 -0.71 -7.33 12.54
N GLY A 129 -0.14 -6.15 12.30
CA GLY A 129 1.17 -6.04 11.70
C GLY A 129 1.63 -4.60 11.47
N PRO A 130 2.86 -4.40 10.96
CA PRO A 130 3.43 -3.07 10.74
C PRO A 130 2.61 -2.24 9.75
N ASN A 131 2.02 -2.86 8.73
CA ASN A 131 1.17 -2.20 7.75
C ASN A 131 -0.07 -1.54 8.38
N MET A 132 -0.61 -2.13 9.45
CA MET A 132 -1.73 -1.58 10.20
C MET A 132 -1.34 -0.30 10.93
N VAL A 133 -0.17 -0.30 11.58
CA VAL A 133 0.37 0.87 12.27
C VAL A 133 0.66 2.00 11.28
N GLU A 134 1.23 1.68 10.12
CA GLU A 134 1.48 2.63 9.04
C GLU A 134 0.16 3.26 8.53
N ALA A 135 -0.87 2.45 8.27
CA ALA A 135 -2.18 2.92 7.85
C ALA A 135 -2.83 3.85 8.91
N LEU A 136 -2.79 3.45 10.18
CA LEU A 136 -3.31 4.25 11.30
C LEU A 136 -2.60 5.60 11.42
N LEU A 137 -1.26 5.62 11.32
CA LEU A 137 -0.46 6.84 11.37
C LEU A 137 -0.80 7.78 10.22
N PHE A 138 -0.88 7.25 9.00
CA PHE A 138 -1.21 8.05 7.83
C PHE A 138 -2.60 8.68 7.98
N LEU A 139 -3.62 7.90 8.35
CA LEU A 139 -4.98 8.40 8.52
C LEU A 139 -5.08 9.45 9.64
N ALA A 140 -4.40 9.23 10.78
CA ALA A 140 -4.35 10.20 11.86
C ALA A 140 -3.76 11.54 11.40
N GLN A 141 -2.65 11.51 10.65
CA GLN A 141 -2.01 12.72 10.12
C GLN A 141 -2.87 13.40 9.04
N TYR A 142 -3.47 12.61 8.14
CA TYR A 142 -4.34 13.10 7.09
C TYR A 142 -5.56 13.85 7.65
N TYR A 143 -6.31 13.22 8.58
CA TYR A 143 -7.50 13.85 9.17
C TYR A 143 -7.16 15.06 10.04
N ARG A 144 -6.02 15.01 10.76
CA ARG A 144 -5.50 16.19 11.47
C ARG A 144 -5.24 17.34 10.50
N GLY A 145 -4.61 17.07 9.35
CA GLY A 145 -4.35 18.07 8.30
C GLY A 145 -5.63 18.70 7.76
N GLN A 146 -6.69 17.89 7.62
CA GLN A 146 -8.03 18.34 7.22
C GLN A 146 -8.85 19.01 8.34
N LYS A 147 -8.26 19.21 9.53
CA LYS A 147 -8.92 19.72 10.75
C LYS A 147 -10.11 18.87 11.23
N ARG A 148 -10.19 17.62 10.79
CA ARG A 148 -11.17 16.62 11.24
C ARG A 148 -10.62 15.92 12.49
N PHE A 149 -10.62 16.64 13.61
CA PHE A 149 -9.94 16.20 14.83
C PHE A 149 -10.58 14.98 15.48
N GLU A 150 -11.91 14.83 15.37
CA GLU A 150 -12.63 13.67 15.91
C GLU A 150 -12.17 12.37 15.21
N ASP A 151 -12.13 12.38 13.87
CA ASP A 151 -11.63 11.22 13.11
C ASP A 151 -10.17 10.92 13.43
N ALA A 152 -9.33 11.96 13.52
CA ALA A 152 -7.92 11.81 13.87
C ALA A 152 -7.72 11.21 15.27
N GLU A 153 -8.56 11.57 16.24
CA GLU A 153 -8.52 11.04 17.61
C GLU A 153 -8.84 9.54 17.66
N VAL A 154 -9.77 9.05 16.82
CA VAL A 154 -10.08 7.61 16.71
C VAL A 154 -8.83 6.82 16.33
N TYR A 155 -8.11 7.23 15.28
CA TYR A 155 -6.90 6.55 14.84
C TYR A 155 -5.75 6.70 15.84
N CYS A 156 -5.59 7.87 16.45
CA CYS A 156 -4.57 8.08 17.48
C CYS A 156 -4.80 7.22 18.72
N THR A 157 -6.05 7.04 19.14
CA THR A 157 -6.39 6.22 20.32
C THR A 157 -5.98 4.77 20.08
N ARG A 158 -6.25 4.24 18.89
CA ARG A 158 -5.82 2.89 18.51
C ARG A 158 -4.30 2.75 18.45
N LEU A 159 -3.59 3.79 18.01
CA LEU A 159 -2.12 3.80 18.04
C LEU A 159 -1.53 3.74 19.46
N LEU A 160 -2.29 4.09 20.50
CA LEU A 160 -1.81 4.02 21.89
C LEU A 160 -1.67 2.59 22.40
N ASP A 161 -2.39 1.64 21.80
CA ASP A 161 -2.33 0.22 22.12
C ASP A 161 -1.03 -0.43 21.62
N TYR A 162 -0.39 0.18 20.61
CA TYR A 162 0.90 -0.24 20.09
C TYR A 162 2.07 0.30 20.93
N THR A 163 3.23 -0.35 20.79
CA THR A 163 4.49 0.08 21.42
C THR A 163 5.44 0.62 20.36
N GLY A 164 6.28 1.59 20.72
CA GLY A 164 7.26 2.18 19.80
C GLY A 164 7.11 3.69 19.58
N PRO A 165 7.85 4.26 18.62
CA PRO A 165 7.79 5.69 18.28
C PRO A 165 6.40 6.14 17.80
N GLU A 166 5.57 5.21 17.32
CA GLU A 166 4.24 5.45 16.78
C GLU A 166 3.27 5.87 17.89
N LYS A 167 3.38 5.25 19.07
CA LYS A 167 2.66 5.65 20.28
C LYS A 167 2.97 7.09 20.66
N GLU A 168 4.24 7.48 20.61
CA GLU A 168 4.65 8.83 21.03
C GLU A 168 4.25 9.86 19.98
N THR A 169 4.24 9.47 18.71
CA THR A 169 3.68 10.27 17.61
C THR A 169 2.18 10.50 17.83
N ALA A 170 1.41 9.46 18.19
CA ALA A 170 0.00 9.58 18.49
C ALA A 170 -0.28 10.51 19.69
N LYS A 171 0.49 10.39 20.79
CA LYS A 171 0.40 11.31 21.94
C LYS A 171 0.70 12.76 21.53
N ASN A 172 1.72 12.98 20.71
CA ASN A 172 2.08 14.31 20.22
C ASN A 172 0.98 14.91 19.35
N ILE A 173 0.36 14.11 18.48
CA ILE A 173 -0.79 14.52 17.67
C ILE A 173 -1.96 14.92 18.59
N LEU A 174 -2.34 14.06 19.55
CA LEU A 174 -3.43 14.33 20.50
C LEU A 174 -3.20 15.62 21.31
N ARG A 175 -1.98 15.81 21.83
CA ARG A 175 -1.62 17.04 22.57
C ARG A 175 -1.70 18.28 21.69
N GLY A 176 -1.23 18.19 20.45
CA GLY A 176 -1.29 19.30 19.48
C GLY A 176 -2.73 19.69 19.13
N MET A 177 -3.65 18.72 19.02
CA MET A 177 -5.07 18.99 18.75
C MET A 177 -5.76 19.70 19.93
N ARG A 178 -5.50 19.27 21.17
CA ARG A 178 -6.06 19.90 22.38
C ARG A 178 -5.62 21.35 22.54
N LEU A 179 -4.33 21.64 22.29
CA LEU A 179 -3.80 23.00 22.37
C LEU A 179 -4.40 23.94 21.32
N GLY A 180 -4.65 23.44 20.11
CA GLY A 180 -5.30 24.22 19.03
C GLY A 180 -6.81 24.46 19.24
N GLN A 181 -7.48 23.63 20.03
CA GLN A 181 -8.88 23.84 20.42
C GLN A 181 -9.00 24.83 21.60
N SER A 182 -8.04 24.80 22.55
CA SER A 182 -8.02 25.73 23.69
C SER A 182 -7.66 27.19 23.35
N SER A 183 -7.22 27.47 22.12
CA SER A 183 -6.91 28.83 21.66
C SER A 183 -8.11 29.61 21.11
N PHE A 184 -9.32 29.04 21.15
CA PHE A 184 -10.56 29.81 21.01
C PHE A 184 -11.10 30.09 22.41
N PRO A 185 -11.05 31.33 22.91
CA PRO A 185 -11.73 31.64 24.16
C PRO A 185 -13.21 31.41 23.92
N SER A 186 -13.82 30.58 24.77
CA SER A 186 -15.26 30.58 24.97
C SER A 186 -15.67 32.04 25.18
N MET A 187 -16.43 32.61 24.24
CA MET A 187 -17.12 33.87 24.52
C MET A 187 -18.05 33.59 25.68
N ASP A 188 -17.62 34.01 26.87
CA ASP A 188 -18.47 34.07 28.04
C ASP A 188 -19.72 34.84 27.65
N VAL A 189 -20.86 34.14 27.71
CA VAL A 189 -22.17 34.78 27.59
C VAL A 189 -22.28 35.67 28.81
N GLU A 190 -21.98 36.96 28.63
CA GLU A 190 -22.15 37.98 29.65
C GLU A 190 -23.58 37.91 30.18
N HIS A 191 -23.68 37.48 31.42
CA HIS A 191 -24.82 37.66 32.28
C HIS A 191 -25.07 39.17 32.40
N PHE A 192 -26.14 39.66 31.79
CA PHE A 192 -26.68 40.99 32.11
C PHE A 192 -27.64 40.86 33.30
N PRO A 193 -27.38 41.55 34.43
CA PRO A 193 -28.38 41.75 35.46
C PRO A 193 -28.87 43.21 35.46
N PRO A 194 -29.93 43.50 36.24
CA PRO A 194 -31.25 42.87 36.27
C PRO A 194 -32.30 43.69 35.49
#